data_AF-A0A5C5WTS2-F1
#
_entry.id   AF-A0A5C5WTS2-F1
#
_cell.length_a   1.000
_cell.length_b   1.000
_cell.length_c   1.000
_cell.angle_alpha   90.00
_cell.angle_beta   90.00
_cell.angle_gamma   90.00
#
_symmetry.space_group_name_H-M   'P 1'
#
loop_
_entity.id
_entity.type
_entity.pdbx_description
1 polymer ?
#
loop_
_entity_poly.entity_id
_entity_poly.type
_entity_poly.pdbx_seq_one_letter_code
_entity_poly.pdbx_strand_id
1 'polypeptide(L)'
;MRRFVSPILMNVALLVVFGHSDARSQNISLPSEETIAVEWHFALSPNSSARHSDHMTVIAVTNDDPFLARLPNANQADSEDATAFVFPAFANEIAAAYREAVTTRKDWRERLDLQWMPCGLPRELTSGEASGGASRVFVMVCDSENRTLALTVGVPTAKQLVALIEDAEEVQRLLPKTPDNQMHLSDAVVARSHDRLSRVWRVALDAAATNRGANDGDSTDDEDVSEQFVFYETFKVCQKLLPTYIADVRLRFGLDDESDLPKLAILEHHCQTRRPWSEAITPFVVGQHTRQVSSALVESIWGHPAIRSFPVHNDADFERFADWVSRQTSDTTVVLSLKPPASRRYQVWPPIASDQSPRTSKWRETHELATAQPHRLVDLQILAHLIRENELAPVDVRGVNVRYAMLFPNRNSIHLVRENESPARFAGMLKRNRSHLVNKK
;
A
#
# COMPACT_ATOMS: atom_id res chain seq x y z
N MET A 1 -59.36 -1.55 -24.43
CA MET A 1 -59.92 -1.35 -23.07
C MET A 1 -59.00 -0.39 -22.31
N ARG A 2 -59.54 0.78 -21.91
CA ARG A 2 -59.14 1.75 -20.84
C ARG A 2 -57.63 1.93 -20.58
N ARG A 3 -56.89 3.03 -20.85
CA ARG A 3 -57.04 4.50 -20.68
C ARG A 3 -57.56 4.95 -19.30
N PHE A 4 -56.67 5.54 -18.47
CA PHE A 4 -56.84 6.66 -17.51
C PHE A 4 -55.40 7.13 -17.14
N VAL A 5 -54.87 8.29 -17.53
CA VAL A 5 -55.15 9.72 -17.19
C VAL A 5 -54.69 10.10 -15.77
N SER A 6 -53.49 10.70 -15.71
CA SER A 6 -53.00 11.92 -15.05
C SER A 6 -53.27 12.29 -13.55
N PRO A 7 -52.40 13.18 -12.99
CA PRO A 7 -52.14 13.38 -11.56
C PRO A 7 -52.95 14.53 -10.93
N ILE A 8 -52.91 14.64 -9.60
CA ILE A 8 -53.39 15.79 -8.85
C ILE A 8 -52.20 16.55 -8.25
N LEU A 9 -51.95 17.72 -8.83
CA LEU A 9 -51.34 18.89 -8.20
C LEU A 9 -52.36 19.53 -7.26
N MET A 10 -51.93 20.00 -6.09
CA MET A 10 -52.64 21.07 -5.40
C MET A 10 -51.65 22.03 -4.74
N ASN A 11 -51.56 23.21 -5.36
CA ASN A 11 -51.08 24.45 -4.77
C ASN A 11 -52.08 24.94 -3.71
N VAL A 12 -51.60 25.46 -2.58
CA VAL A 12 -52.25 26.56 -1.87
C VAL A 12 -51.16 27.53 -1.39
N ALA A 13 -51.34 28.79 -1.73
CA ALA A 13 -50.50 29.92 -1.39
C ALA A 13 -51.17 30.81 -0.32
N LEU A 14 -50.35 31.72 0.24
CA LEU A 14 -50.67 32.93 1.03
C LEU A 14 -51.15 32.75 2.48
N LEU A 15 -50.48 33.41 3.43
CA LEU A 15 -50.67 34.85 3.72
C LEU A 15 -49.60 35.36 4.73
N VAL A 16 -49.07 36.55 4.48
CA VAL A 16 -48.22 37.35 5.39
C VAL A 16 -49.13 38.32 6.14
N VAL A 17 -49.00 38.42 7.47
CA VAL A 17 -49.38 39.61 8.25
C VAL A 17 -48.34 39.85 9.35
N PHE A 18 -47.83 41.08 9.41
CA PHE A 18 -46.93 41.61 10.43
C PHE A 18 -47.65 41.88 11.76
N GLY A 19 -46.95 41.64 12.87
CA GLY A 19 -47.30 42.16 14.19
C GLY A 19 -46.09 42.16 15.12
N HIS A 20 -45.55 43.33 15.42
CA HIS A 20 -44.50 43.55 16.42
C HIS A 20 -44.98 43.23 17.83
N SER A 21 -44.14 42.54 18.62
CA SER A 21 -44.13 42.63 20.08
C SER A 21 -42.80 42.10 20.61
N ASP A 22 -42.06 42.99 21.26
CA ASP A 22 -40.80 42.75 21.95
C ASP A 22 -40.85 41.56 22.92
N ALA A 23 -39.88 40.65 22.78
CA ALA A 23 -39.41 39.83 23.87
C ALA A 23 -37.90 39.60 23.69
N ARG A 24 -37.11 40.13 24.63
CA ARG A 24 -35.67 39.92 24.80
C ARG A 24 -35.33 38.43 24.71
N SER A 25 -34.88 37.97 23.55
CA SER A 25 -34.09 36.75 23.44
C SER A 25 -32.64 37.13 23.70
N GLN A 26 -32.14 36.70 24.86
CA GLN A 26 -30.72 36.66 25.14
C GLN A 26 -30.03 35.93 23.99
N ASN A 27 -29.15 36.61 23.28
CA ASN A 27 -28.16 35.98 22.41
C ASN A 27 -27.27 35.10 23.30
N ILE A 28 -27.67 33.85 23.47
CA ILE A 28 -26.72 32.80 23.81
C ILE A 28 -25.93 32.59 22.54
N SER A 29 -24.84 33.35 22.40
CA SER A 29 -23.76 32.99 21.50
C SER A 29 -23.24 31.64 21.96
N LEU A 30 -23.68 30.58 21.29
CA LEU A 30 -22.98 29.30 21.32
C LEU A 30 -21.52 29.60 20.99
N PRO A 31 -20.56 29.08 21.76
CA PRO A 31 -19.15 29.25 21.42
C PRO A 31 -18.98 28.72 20.00
N SER A 32 -18.43 29.55 19.11
CA SER A 32 -18.05 29.14 17.77
C SER A 32 -17.19 27.88 17.91
N GLU A 33 -17.69 26.73 17.44
CA GLU A 33 -16.87 25.52 17.36
C GLU A 33 -15.63 25.88 16.55
N GLU A 34 -14.50 25.93 17.25
CA GLU A 34 -13.19 26.12 16.67
C GLU A 34 -12.99 24.96 15.69
N THR A 35 -13.21 25.20 14.39
CA THR A 35 -13.04 24.18 13.35
C THR A 35 -11.59 23.74 13.35
N ILE A 36 -11.34 22.54 13.88
CA ILE A 36 -10.03 21.90 13.88
C ILE A 36 -9.61 21.73 12.41
N ALA A 37 -8.64 22.53 11.97
CA ALA A 37 -8.03 22.38 10.66
C ALA A 37 -7.29 21.04 10.60
N VAL A 38 -7.49 20.28 9.52
CA VAL A 38 -6.77 19.03 9.28
C VAL A 38 -5.78 19.28 8.17
N GLU A 39 -4.50 19.22 8.51
CA GLU A 39 -3.41 19.26 7.55
C GLU A 39 -2.95 17.84 7.25
N TRP A 40 -2.84 17.52 5.96
CA TRP A 40 -2.28 16.25 5.51
C TRP A 40 -0.83 16.47 5.14
N HIS A 41 0.04 15.60 5.65
CA HIS A 41 1.44 15.55 5.28
C HIS A 41 1.76 14.27 4.51
N PHE A 42 2.87 14.27 3.78
CA PHE A 42 3.32 13.04 3.14
C PHE A 42 3.92 12.12 4.19
N ALA A 43 3.72 10.82 4.02
CA ALA A 43 4.20 9.87 5.01
C ALA A 43 5.72 9.94 5.18
N LEU A 44 6.16 9.80 6.44
CA LEU A 44 7.56 9.83 6.86
C LEU A 44 8.26 11.18 6.62
N SER A 45 7.52 12.25 6.29
CA SER A 45 8.08 13.60 6.27
C SER A 45 8.56 14.01 7.66
N PRO A 46 9.66 14.77 7.80
CA PRO A 46 10.10 15.26 9.10
C PRO A 46 9.00 16.12 9.74
N ASN A 47 8.44 15.68 10.87
CA ASN A 47 7.40 16.45 11.56
C ASN A 47 8.04 17.64 12.29
N SER A 48 7.55 18.85 12.05
CA SER A 48 7.96 20.05 12.80
C SER A 48 7.62 19.96 14.30
N SER A 49 6.66 19.10 14.65
CA SER A 49 6.16 18.76 15.99
C SER A 49 6.92 17.60 16.67
N ALA A 50 7.89 16.95 16.01
CA ALA A 50 8.68 15.81 16.52
C ALA A 50 9.56 16.14 17.76
N ARG A 51 9.37 17.30 18.37
CA ARG A 51 10.06 17.77 19.58
C ARG A 51 9.56 17.10 20.87
N HIS A 52 8.50 16.29 20.81
CA HIS A 52 7.95 15.58 21.96
C HIS A 52 8.08 14.07 21.79
N SER A 53 8.61 13.38 22.81
CA SER A 53 8.73 11.92 22.84
C SER A 53 7.41 11.19 22.71
N ASP A 54 6.32 11.89 23.04
CA ASP A 54 4.96 11.35 23.12
C ASP A 54 4.12 11.73 21.89
N HIS A 55 4.79 12.21 20.83
CA HIS A 55 4.18 12.48 19.54
C HIS A 55 3.87 11.17 18.83
N MET A 56 2.70 11.11 18.19
CA MET A 56 2.31 9.99 17.33
C MET A 56 1.81 10.51 15.99
N THR A 57 1.96 9.70 14.96
CA THR A 57 1.49 10.02 13.62
C THR A 57 0.49 8.98 13.17
N VAL A 58 -0.67 9.43 12.70
CA VAL A 58 -1.68 8.60 12.04
C VAL A 58 -1.37 8.59 10.55
N ILE A 59 -0.96 7.44 10.02
CA ILE A 59 -0.62 7.28 8.61
C ILE A 59 -1.75 6.51 7.92
N ALA A 60 -2.42 7.15 6.97
CA ALA A 60 -3.34 6.48 6.04
C ALA A 60 -2.54 5.94 4.85
N VAL A 61 -2.48 4.61 4.72
CA VAL A 61 -1.82 3.94 3.59
C VAL A 61 -2.87 3.51 2.58
N THR A 62 -2.85 4.09 1.39
CA THR A 62 -3.90 3.88 0.36
C THR A 62 -3.34 3.21 -0.90
N ASN A 63 -4.19 2.56 -1.68
CA ASN A 63 -3.83 2.03 -2.99
C ASN A 63 -3.94 3.08 -4.12
N ASP A 64 -3.84 4.36 -3.78
CA ASP A 64 -3.82 5.44 -4.76
C ASP A 64 -2.53 5.42 -5.58
N ASP A 65 -2.60 6.03 -6.76
CA ASP A 65 -1.45 6.21 -7.62
C ASP A 65 -0.41 7.12 -6.93
N PRO A 66 0.79 6.60 -6.56
CA PRO A 66 1.81 7.38 -5.88
C PRO A 66 2.29 8.57 -6.72
N PHE A 67 2.21 8.46 -8.04
CA PHE A 67 2.75 9.42 -9.00
C PHE A 67 1.82 10.59 -9.31
N LEU A 68 0.54 10.47 -8.95
CA LEU A 68 -0.46 11.54 -9.03
C LEU A 68 -0.68 12.24 -7.68
N ALA A 69 -0.12 11.69 -6.60
CA ALA A 69 -0.28 12.22 -5.27
C ALA A 69 0.31 13.63 -5.14
N ARG A 70 -0.56 14.62 -4.91
CA ARG A 70 -0.18 16.01 -4.64
C ARG A 70 -0.92 16.48 -3.40
N LEU A 71 -0.18 16.86 -2.37
CA LEU A 71 -0.76 17.55 -1.21
C LEU A 71 -0.90 19.04 -1.52
N PRO A 72 -1.93 19.71 -0.97
CA PRO A 72 -2.06 21.16 -1.10
C PRO A 72 -0.91 21.84 -0.33
N ASN A 73 0.09 22.35 -1.03
CA ASN A 73 0.96 23.39 -0.49
C ASN A 73 0.31 24.76 -0.74
N ALA A 74 0.24 25.59 0.31
CA ALA A 74 -0.36 26.93 0.30
C ALA A 74 0.29 27.94 -0.69
N ASN A 75 1.33 27.55 -1.43
CA ASN A 75 2.12 28.43 -2.29
C ASN A 75 2.09 28.07 -3.80
N GLN A 76 1.21 27.18 -4.26
CA GLN A 76 1.07 26.83 -5.70
C GLN A 76 -0.25 27.34 -6.29
N ALA A 77 -0.55 28.63 -6.10
CA ALA A 77 -1.72 29.27 -6.70
C ALA A 77 -1.54 29.65 -8.19
N ASP A 78 -0.32 29.59 -8.74
CA ASP A 78 0.02 30.27 -9.99
C ASP A 78 0.46 29.38 -11.17
N SER A 79 0.22 28.06 -11.16
CA SER A 79 0.44 27.23 -12.35
C SER A 79 -0.86 26.99 -13.12
N GLU A 80 -0.94 27.50 -14.36
CA GLU A 80 -2.05 27.26 -15.30
C GLU A 80 -2.26 25.78 -15.66
N ASP A 81 -1.32 24.89 -15.31
CA ASP A 81 -1.51 23.44 -15.25
C ASP A 81 -2.17 23.01 -13.94
N ALA A 82 -3.41 23.47 -13.71
CA ALA A 82 -4.27 22.97 -12.65
C ALA A 82 -4.77 21.56 -12.99
N THR A 83 -3.85 20.59 -13.09
CA THR A 83 -4.23 19.18 -13.03
C THR A 83 -4.84 18.94 -11.66
N ALA A 84 -6.11 18.52 -11.64
CA ALA A 84 -6.94 18.37 -10.45
C ALA A 84 -6.16 17.71 -9.28
N PHE A 85 -6.13 18.39 -8.13
CA PHE A 85 -5.54 17.88 -6.90
C PHE A 85 -6.12 16.50 -6.56
N VAL A 86 -5.25 15.51 -6.34
CA VAL A 86 -5.67 14.16 -5.95
C VAL A 86 -5.49 14.03 -4.45
N PHE A 87 -6.60 14.19 -3.72
CA PHE A 87 -6.66 13.85 -2.30
C PHE A 87 -6.50 12.35 -2.10
N PRO A 88 -6.01 11.90 -0.93
CA PRO A 88 -6.08 10.50 -0.54
C PRO A 88 -7.50 9.96 -0.76
N ALA A 89 -7.62 8.74 -1.27
CA ALA A 89 -8.87 8.02 -1.16
C ALA A 89 -9.28 7.98 0.33
N PHE A 90 -10.56 8.26 0.59
CA PHE A 90 -11.13 8.36 1.94
C PHE A 90 -10.58 9.51 2.81
N ALA A 91 -9.93 10.53 2.21
CA ALA A 91 -9.37 11.66 2.97
C ALA A 91 -10.42 12.37 3.84
N ASN A 92 -11.63 12.58 3.30
CA ASN A 92 -12.68 13.29 4.03
C ASN A 92 -13.19 12.48 5.22
N GLU A 93 -13.37 11.18 5.03
CA GLU A 93 -13.84 10.23 6.04
C GLU A 93 -12.82 10.09 7.17
N ILE A 94 -11.54 9.95 6.83
CA ILE A 94 -10.45 9.87 7.82
C ILE A 94 -10.28 11.21 8.54
N ALA A 95 -10.32 12.35 7.82
CA ALA A 95 -10.24 13.67 8.43
C ALA A 95 -11.44 13.97 9.34
N ALA A 96 -12.63 13.47 9.01
CA ALA A 96 -13.81 13.58 9.87
C ALA A 96 -13.64 12.75 11.15
N ALA A 97 -13.22 11.49 11.03
CA ALA A 97 -12.93 10.64 12.18
C ALA A 97 -11.82 11.24 13.07
N TYR A 98 -10.79 11.82 12.47
CA TYR A 98 -9.70 12.51 13.15
C TYR A 98 -10.20 13.73 13.95
N ARG A 99 -10.98 14.62 13.31
CA ARG A 99 -11.54 15.80 13.99
C ARG A 99 -12.38 15.42 15.21
N GLU A 100 -13.21 14.40 15.07
CA GLU A 100 -14.06 13.91 16.18
C GLU A 100 -13.22 13.26 17.30
N ALA A 101 -12.19 12.48 16.94
CA ALA A 101 -11.26 11.89 17.90
C ALA A 101 -10.51 12.96 18.72
N VAL A 102 -9.97 13.98 18.05
CA VAL A 102 -9.26 15.10 18.68
C VAL A 102 -10.19 16.02 19.47
N THR A 103 -11.46 16.11 19.09
CA THR A 103 -12.48 16.81 19.88
C THR A 103 -12.80 16.05 21.17
N THR A 104 -12.84 14.71 21.10
CA THR A 104 -13.07 13.82 22.25
C THR A 104 -11.88 13.83 23.22
N ARG A 105 -10.66 13.81 22.69
CA ARG A 105 -9.39 13.82 23.44
C ARG A 105 -8.56 15.04 23.07
N LYS A 106 -8.86 16.16 23.72
CA LYS A 106 -8.21 17.47 23.41
C LYS A 106 -6.69 17.46 23.60
N ASP A 107 -6.17 16.56 24.44
CA ASP A 107 -4.75 16.35 24.67
C ASP A 107 -3.99 15.86 23.41
N TRP A 108 -4.71 15.35 22.41
CA TRP A 108 -4.13 14.90 21.15
C TRP A 108 -3.90 16.01 20.12
N ARG A 109 -4.48 17.20 20.29
CA ARG A 109 -4.39 18.30 19.31
C ARG A 109 -2.97 18.67 18.89
N GLU A 110 -2.02 18.60 19.83
CA GLU A 110 -0.62 18.99 19.61
C GLU A 110 0.33 17.79 19.49
N ARG A 111 -0.21 16.57 19.66
CA ARG A 111 0.57 15.32 19.74
C ARG A 111 0.28 14.35 18.60
N LEU A 112 -0.75 14.61 17.80
CA LEU A 112 -1.10 13.81 16.63
C LEU A 112 -0.91 14.59 15.34
N ASP A 113 -0.23 13.97 14.38
CA ASP A 113 -0.18 14.42 13.00
C ASP A 113 -0.86 13.41 12.08
N LEU A 114 -1.41 13.91 10.96
CA LEU A 114 -2.03 13.08 9.94
C LEU A 114 -1.15 13.04 8.69
N GLN A 115 -0.81 11.83 8.26
CA GLN A 115 0.05 11.58 7.12
C GLN A 115 -0.60 10.63 6.12
N TRP A 116 -0.20 10.74 4.86
CA TRP A 116 -0.69 9.92 3.77
C TRP A 116 0.44 9.22 3.02
N MET A 117 0.28 7.91 2.80
CA MET A 117 1.19 7.06 2.05
C MET A 117 0.45 6.38 0.87
N PRO A 118 0.51 6.94 -0.34
CA PRO A 118 0.00 6.26 -1.53
C PRO A 118 0.97 5.14 -1.94
N CYS A 119 0.46 3.92 -2.03
CA CYS A 119 1.23 2.69 -2.28
C CYS A 119 0.66 1.83 -3.43
N GLY A 120 -0.25 2.38 -4.23
CA GLY A 120 -0.93 1.68 -5.32
C GLY A 120 -0.06 1.39 -6.55
N LEU A 121 -0.64 0.71 -7.53
CA LEU A 121 -0.03 0.58 -8.86
C LEU A 121 -0.25 1.88 -9.64
N PRO A 122 0.81 2.53 -10.14
CA PRO A 122 0.69 3.76 -10.90
C PRO A 122 0.24 3.47 -12.34
N ARG A 123 -0.24 4.51 -13.04
CA ARG A 123 -0.75 4.42 -14.43
C ARG A 123 0.23 3.77 -15.41
N GLU A 124 1.53 3.95 -15.19
CA GLU A 124 2.62 3.37 -15.96
C GLU A 124 2.59 1.84 -15.96
N LEU A 125 2.03 1.23 -14.91
CA LEU A 125 1.94 -0.22 -14.71
C LEU A 125 0.51 -0.78 -14.85
N THR A 126 -0.46 0.05 -15.24
CA THR A 126 -1.86 -0.32 -15.46
C THR A 126 -2.35 0.02 -16.88
N SER A 127 -1.44 0.07 -17.86
CA SER A 127 -1.74 0.50 -19.24
C SER A 127 -2.42 1.88 -19.35
N GLY A 128 -2.07 2.80 -18.44
CA GLY A 128 -2.62 4.15 -18.41
C GLY A 128 -3.99 4.26 -17.72
N GLU A 129 -4.56 3.15 -17.24
CA GLU A 129 -5.82 3.17 -16.50
C GLU A 129 -5.63 3.73 -15.08
N ALA A 130 -6.51 4.64 -14.65
CA ALA A 130 -6.61 4.95 -13.22
C ALA A 130 -6.94 3.65 -12.46
N SER A 131 -6.24 3.40 -11.33
CA SER A 131 -6.40 2.24 -10.42
C SER A 131 -7.69 1.44 -10.70
N GLY A 132 -7.58 0.37 -11.50
CA GLY A 132 -8.76 -0.37 -12.01
C GLY A 132 -9.52 -1.19 -10.96
N GLY A 133 -9.29 -0.93 -9.66
CA GLY A 133 -9.87 -1.67 -8.54
C GLY A 133 -10.55 -0.75 -7.53
N ALA A 134 -11.20 -1.35 -6.52
CA ALA A 134 -11.78 -0.58 -5.42
C ALA A 134 -10.67 0.14 -4.63
N SER A 135 -10.93 1.39 -4.22
CA SER A 135 -10.06 2.15 -3.33
C SER A 135 -9.91 1.41 -2.00
N ARG A 136 -8.69 1.27 -1.49
CA ARG A 136 -8.39 0.52 -0.27
C ARG A 136 -7.50 1.35 0.62
N VAL A 137 -7.67 1.18 1.92
CA VAL A 137 -6.87 1.87 2.93
C VAL A 137 -6.61 0.96 4.12
N PHE A 138 -5.45 1.12 4.73
CA PHE A 138 -5.23 0.73 6.12
C PHE A 138 -4.58 1.90 6.86
N VAL A 139 -4.91 2.03 8.13
CA VAL A 139 -4.43 3.11 9.00
C VAL A 139 -3.44 2.53 10.00
N MET A 140 -2.28 3.17 10.10
CA MET A 140 -1.26 2.87 11.09
C MET A 140 -1.15 4.05 12.05
N VAL A 141 -0.89 3.76 13.32
CA VAL A 141 -0.44 4.77 14.28
C VAL A 141 1.02 4.47 14.59
N CYS A 142 1.86 5.49 14.50
CA CYS A 142 3.30 5.37 14.63
C CYS A 142 3.83 6.34 15.69
N ASP A 143 4.97 6.03 16.30
CA ASP A 143 5.66 6.98 17.19
C ASP A 143 6.48 8.03 16.41
N SER A 144 7.16 8.91 17.13
CA SER A 144 8.06 9.93 16.58
C SER A 144 9.26 9.38 15.80
N GLU A 145 9.60 8.10 15.98
CA GLU A 145 10.67 7.39 15.25
C GLU A 145 10.12 6.59 14.05
N ASN A 146 8.86 6.82 13.68
CA ASN A 146 8.14 6.07 12.65
C ASN A 146 8.07 4.57 12.92
N ARG A 147 8.09 4.12 14.17
CA ARG A 147 7.81 2.73 14.53
C ARG A 147 6.32 2.51 14.65
N THR A 148 5.84 1.39 14.14
CA THR A 148 4.42 1.03 14.17
C THR A 148 3.98 0.74 15.60
N LEU A 149 2.88 1.34 16.06
CA LEU A 149 2.29 1.13 17.39
C LEU A 149 0.96 0.38 17.34
N ALA A 150 0.15 0.66 16.32
CA ALA A 150 -1.12 -0.01 16.09
C ALA A 150 -1.49 0.06 14.60
N LEU A 151 -2.36 -0.83 14.15
CA LEU A 151 -2.91 -0.78 12.80
C LEU A 151 -4.34 -1.30 12.71
N THR A 152 -5.06 -0.81 11.70
CA THR A 152 -6.35 -1.34 11.29
C THR A 152 -6.48 -1.27 9.77
N VAL A 153 -7.19 -2.21 9.16
CA VAL A 153 -7.45 -2.19 7.71
C VAL A 153 -8.89 -1.75 7.45
N GLY A 154 -9.09 -0.76 6.59
CA GLY A 154 -10.36 -0.09 6.36
C GLY A 154 -10.37 1.36 6.88
N VAL A 155 -11.46 2.07 6.62
CA VAL A 155 -11.68 3.46 7.07
C VAL A 155 -12.22 3.42 8.50
N PRO A 156 -11.48 3.90 9.51
CA PRO A 156 -11.96 3.89 10.87
C PRO A 156 -13.04 4.96 11.07
N THR A 157 -14.11 4.58 11.76
CA THR A 157 -15.00 5.55 12.42
C THR A 157 -14.25 6.29 13.53
N ALA A 158 -14.76 7.44 13.98
CA ALA A 158 -14.13 8.19 15.08
C ALA A 158 -13.88 7.33 16.32
N LYS A 159 -14.88 6.53 16.74
CA LYS A 159 -14.73 5.60 17.88
C LYS A 159 -13.62 4.56 17.66
N GLN A 160 -13.49 4.05 16.43
CA GLN A 160 -12.45 3.08 16.11
C GLN A 160 -11.07 3.74 16.05
N LEU A 161 -10.98 4.97 15.56
CA LEU A 161 -9.75 5.73 15.53
C LEU A 161 -9.28 6.09 16.95
N VAL A 162 -10.19 6.51 17.83
CA VAL A 162 -9.91 6.72 19.27
C VAL A 162 -9.34 5.46 19.89
N ALA A 163 -10.02 4.32 19.74
CA ALA A 163 -9.55 3.04 20.29
C ALA A 163 -8.17 2.65 19.72
N LEU A 164 -7.95 2.86 18.42
CA LEU A 164 -6.67 2.59 17.77
C LEU A 164 -5.52 3.45 18.34
N ILE A 165 -5.78 4.74 18.60
CA ILE A 165 -4.80 5.65 19.19
C ILE A 165 -4.55 5.33 20.66
N GLU A 166 -5.58 4.99 21.44
CA GLU A 166 -5.42 4.56 22.83
C GLU A 166 -4.60 3.27 22.94
N ASP A 167 -4.83 2.32 22.04
CA ASP A 167 -4.02 1.10 21.92
C ASP A 167 -2.56 1.42 21.57
N ALA A 168 -2.34 2.42 20.73
CA ALA A 168 -1.02 2.89 20.36
C ALA A 168 -0.31 3.59 21.53
N GLU A 169 -1.01 4.42 22.32
CA GLU A 169 -0.47 5.03 23.54
C GLU A 169 -0.07 3.98 24.57
N GLU A 170 -0.86 2.92 24.74
CA GLU A 170 -0.52 1.78 25.59
C GLU A 170 0.77 1.11 25.12
N VAL A 171 0.85 0.79 23.82
CA VAL A 171 2.04 0.18 23.21
C VAL A 171 3.26 1.07 23.33
N GLN A 172 3.12 2.39 23.11
CA GLN A 172 4.20 3.35 23.22
C GLN A 172 4.80 3.39 24.64
N ARG A 173 3.96 3.22 25.68
CA ARG A 173 4.44 3.11 27.08
C ARG A 173 5.15 1.79 27.36
N LEU A 174 4.79 0.72 26.64
CA LEU A 174 5.40 -0.60 26.76
C LEU A 174 6.65 -0.74 25.89
N LEU A 175 6.83 0.11 24.87
CA LEU A 175 8.00 0.07 23.99
C LEU A 175 9.27 0.28 24.84
N PRO A 176 10.19 -0.68 24.81
CA PRO A 176 11.31 -0.64 25.71
C PRO A 176 12.33 0.40 25.26
N LYS A 177 12.89 1.13 26.23
CA LYS A 177 14.04 2.01 25.99
C LYS A 177 15.37 1.23 25.81
N THR A 178 15.37 -0.08 26.04
CA THR A 178 16.53 -0.99 25.97
C THR A 178 16.16 -2.33 25.31
N PRO A 179 17.06 -2.96 24.52
CA PRO A 179 16.76 -4.15 23.71
C PRO A 179 16.33 -5.39 24.52
N ASP A 180 16.84 -5.59 25.75
CA ASP A 180 16.49 -6.74 26.62
C ASP A 180 14.99 -6.82 26.97
N ASN A 181 14.24 -5.73 26.83
CA ASN A 181 12.80 -5.67 27.15
C ASN A 181 11.88 -5.89 25.93
N GLN A 182 12.40 -6.18 24.73
CA GLN A 182 11.57 -6.46 23.55
C GLN A 182 10.72 -7.73 23.70
N MET A 183 11.22 -8.73 24.42
CA MET A 183 10.48 -9.97 24.68
C MET A 183 9.23 -9.71 25.55
N HIS A 184 9.34 -8.85 26.56
CA HIS A 184 8.23 -8.45 27.42
C HIS A 184 7.14 -7.66 26.66
N LEU A 185 7.53 -6.82 25.70
CA LEU A 185 6.58 -6.12 24.84
C LEU A 185 5.80 -7.12 23.97
N SER A 186 6.49 -8.06 23.34
CA SER A 186 5.86 -9.09 22.50
C SER A 186 4.83 -9.88 23.31
N ASP A 187 5.18 -10.36 24.50
CA ASP A 187 4.28 -11.15 25.35
C ASP A 187 3.05 -10.35 25.79
N ALA A 188 3.22 -9.10 26.20
CA ALA A 188 2.11 -8.23 26.60
C ALA A 188 1.14 -7.96 25.44
N VAL A 189 1.68 -7.68 24.25
CA VAL A 189 0.87 -7.43 23.04
C VAL A 189 0.18 -8.72 22.56
N VAL A 190 0.83 -9.88 22.65
CA VAL A 190 0.24 -11.18 22.37
C VAL A 190 -0.92 -11.48 23.32
N ALA A 191 -0.72 -11.34 24.64
CA ALA A 191 -1.76 -11.56 25.64
C ALA A 191 -2.99 -10.69 25.40
N ARG A 192 -2.78 -9.39 25.13
CA ARG A 192 -3.87 -8.47 24.77
C ARG A 192 -4.59 -8.90 23.50
N SER A 193 -3.86 -9.37 22.49
CA SER A 193 -4.44 -9.86 21.25
C SER A 193 -5.28 -11.12 21.51
N HIS A 194 -4.85 -12.02 22.40
CA HIS A 194 -5.66 -13.18 22.78
C HIS A 194 -7.03 -12.82 23.35
N ASP A 195 -7.10 -11.78 24.20
CA ASP A 195 -8.35 -11.35 24.83
C ASP A 195 -9.37 -10.81 23.82
N ARG A 196 -8.88 -10.25 22.70
CA ARG A 196 -9.70 -9.63 21.65
C ARG A 196 -10.05 -10.58 20.51
N LEU A 197 -9.35 -11.71 20.41
CA LEU A 197 -9.50 -12.68 19.33
C LEU A 197 -10.45 -13.83 19.72
N SER A 198 -11.25 -14.26 18.74
CA SER A 198 -11.99 -15.52 18.85
C SER A 198 -11.03 -16.71 18.96
N ARG A 199 -11.55 -17.86 19.42
CA ARG A 199 -10.75 -19.09 19.56
C ARG A 199 -9.99 -19.46 18.28
N VAL A 200 -10.62 -19.37 17.12
CA VAL A 200 -10.00 -19.74 15.83
C VAL A 200 -8.82 -18.82 15.51
N TRP A 201 -9.00 -17.52 15.73
CA TRP A 201 -7.95 -16.53 15.49
C TRP A 201 -6.81 -16.60 16.51
N ARG A 202 -7.08 -16.98 17.77
CA ARG A 202 -6.04 -17.26 18.77
C ARG A 202 -5.14 -18.41 18.35
N VAL A 203 -5.72 -19.52 17.87
CA VAL A 203 -4.94 -20.66 17.35
C VAL A 203 -4.07 -20.23 16.16
N ALA A 204 -4.58 -19.38 15.28
CA ALA A 204 -3.81 -18.85 14.16
C ALA A 204 -2.66 -17.94 14.62
N LEU A 205 -2.89 -17.08 15.62
CA LEU A 205 -1.87 -16.25 16.25
C LEU A 205 -0.76 -17.11 16.89
N ASP A 206 -1.13 -18.12 17.69
CA ASP A 206 -0.17 -19.04 18.34
C ASP A 206 0.72 -19.77 17.32
N ALA A 207 0.09 -20.28 16.25
CA ALA A 207 0.79 -20.95 15.17
C ALA A 207 1.75 -20.01 14.42
N ALA A 208 1.38 -18.73 14.27
CA ALA A 208 2.27 -17.72 13.71
C ALA A 208 3.45 -17.42 14.65
N ALA A 209 3.20 -17.29 15.95
CA ALA A 209 4.19 -16.95 16.97
C ALA A 209 5.26 -18.03 17.18
N THR A 210 4.87 -19.31 17.20
CA THR A 210 5.79 -20.44 17.48
C THR A 210 6.94 -20.54 16.46
N ASN A 211 6.75 -20.01 15.26
CA ASN A 211 7.73 -20.09 14.19
C ASN A 211 8.74 -18.93 14.16
N ARG A 212 8.53 -17.87 14.93
CA ARG A 212 9.45 -16.72 14.98
C ARG A 212 10.69 -17.03 15.83
N GLY A 213 10.50 -17.72 16.96
CA GLY A 213 11.59 -18.10 17.88
C GLY A 213 12.56 -19.18 17.38
N ALA A 214 12.39 -19.69 16.15
CA ALA A 214 13.31 -20.67 15.56
C ALA A 214 14.43 -20.03 14.72
N ASN A 215 14.38 -18.72 14.46
CA ASN A 215 15.29 -18.00 13.56
C ASN A 215 16.20 -16.97 14.27
N ASP A 216 16.23 -16.92 15.61
CA ASP A 216 17.00 -15.92 16.40
C ASP A 216 18.52 -16.17 16.49
N GLY A 217 19.12 -16.72 15.42
CA GLY A 217 20.55 -16.98 15.39
C GLY A 217 21.14 -16.61 14.04
N ASP A 218 21.34 -15.31 13.79
CA ASP A 218 22.54 -14.69 13.21
C ASP A 218 22.20 -13.24 12.79
N SER A 219 22.34 -12.28 13.72
CA SER A 219 22.20 -10.86 13.39
C SER A 219 23.49 -10.37 12.72
N THR A 220 23.43 -10.11 11.43
CA THR A 220 24.47 -9.38 10.70
C THR A 220 24.12 -7.89 10.75
N ASP A 221 25.07 -7.03 11.13
CA ASP A 221 24.94 -5.57 11.35
C ASP A 221 24.72 -4.75 10.06
N ASP A 222 24.16 -5.35 9.01
CA ASP A 222 23.94 -4.67 7.73
C ASP A 222 22.48 -4.19 7.65
N GLU A 223 22.28 -2.86 7.63
CA GLU A 223 20.94 -2.23 7.66
C GLU A 223 20.03 -2.72 6.52
N ASP A 224 20.59 -2.93 5.32
CA ASP A 224 19.87 -3.45 4.14
C ASP A 224 19.44 -4.91 4.32
N VAL A 225 20.22 -5.72 5.04
CA VAL A 225 19.89 -7.10 5.37
C VAL A 225 18.78 -7.14 6.43
N SER A 226 18.83 -6.23 7.40
CA SER A 226 17.79 -6.04 8.41
C SER A 226 16.44 -5.63 7.81
N GLU A 227 16.42 -4.68 6.85
CA GLU A 227 15.17 -4.24 6.20
C GLU A 227 14.48 -5.37 5.45
N GLN A 228 15.25 -6.14 4.68
CA GLN A 228 14.72 -7.28 3.94
C GLN A 228 14.22 -8.36 4.88
N PHE A 229 14.95 -8.65 5.95
CA PHE A 229 14.56 -9.63 6.96
C PHE A 229 13.19 -9.27 7.59
N VAL A 230 13.01 -8.03 8.05
CA VAL A 230 11.74 -7.56 8.65
C VAL A 230 10.59 -7.66 7.65
N PHE A 231 10.82 -7.28 6.39
CA PHE A 231 9.84 -7.45 5.31
C PHE A 231 9.43 -8.93 5.16
N TYR A 232 10.40 -9.85 5.08
CA TYR A 232 10.13 -11.26 4.84
C TYR A 232 9.41 -11.92 6.02
N GLU A 233 9.83 -11.64 7.25
CA GLU A 233 9.19 -12.20 8.44
C GLU A 233 7.75 -11.70 8.58
N THR A 234 7.52 -10.39 8.37
CA THR A 234 6.17 -9.82 8.37
C THR A 234 5.29 -10.47 7.29
N PHE A 235 5.83 -10.62 6.08
CA PHE A 235 5.12 -11.24 4.97
C PHE A 235 4.77 -12.72 5.25
N LYS A 236 5.71 -13.51 5.81
CA LYS A 236 5.46 -14.91 6.20
C LYS A 236 4.33 -15.01 7.21
N VAL A 237 4.29 -14.13 8.21
CA VAL A 237 3.20 -14.10 9.19
C VAL A 237 1.87 -13.79 8.51
N CYS A 238 1.84 -12.79 7.63
CA CYS A 238 0.64 -12.46 6.86
C CYS A 238 0.12 -13.66 6.04
N GLN A 239 1.03 -14.40 5.39
CA GLN A 239 0.68 -15.62 4.65
C GLN A 239 0.13 -16.73 5.54
N LYS A 240 0.59 -16.85 6.79
CA LYS A 240 0.05 -17.83 7.76
C LYS A 240 -1.34 -17.46 8.25
N LEU A 241 -1.62 -16.16 8.40
CA LEU A 241 -2.93 -15.68 8.81
C LEU A 241 -3.95 -15.67 7.66
N LEU A 242 -3.49 -15.66 6.41
CA LEU A 242 -4.33 -15.54 5.22
C LEU A 242 -5.37 -16.68 5.08
N PRO A 243 -5.06 -17.97 5.27
CA PRO A 243 -6.07 -19.03 5.21
C PRO A 243 -7.20 -18.85 6.21
N THR A 244 -6.88 -18.45 7.45
CA THR A 244 -7.87 -18.16 8.49
C THR A 244 -8.70 -16.94 8.12
N TYR A 245 -8.08 -15.89 7.58
CA TYR A 245 -8.79 -14.72 7.07
C TYR A 245 -9.79 -15.10 5.98
N ILE A 246 -9.34 -15.82 4.95
CA ILE A 246 -10.18 -16.23 3.83
C ILE A 246 -11.35 -17.08 4.35
N ALA A 247 -11.09 -18.09 5.18
CA ALA A 247 -12.15 -18.91 5.75
C ALA A 247 -13.17 -18.09 6.55
N ASP A 248 -12.72 -17.13 7.35
CA ASP A 248 -13.57 -16.24 8.15
C ASP A 248 -14.44 -15.33 7.26
N VAL A 249 -13.89 -14.70 6.22
CA VAL A 249 -14.69 -13.83 5.33
C VAL A 249 -15.65 -14.64 4.46
N ARG A 250 -15.30 -15.86 4.05
CA ARG A 250 -16.23 -16.77 3.37
C ARG A 250 -17.44 -17.08 4.26
N LEU A 251 -17.19 -17.40 5.53
CA LEU A 251 -18.26 -17.71 6.50
C LEU A 251 -19.11 -16.49 6.85
N ARG A 252 -18.49 -15.32 7.07
CA ARG A 252 -19.22 -14.10 7.49
C ARG A 252 -19.97 -13.43 6.35
N PHE A 253 -19.45 -13.49 5.13
CA PHE A 253 -19.97 -12.69 4.01
C PHE A 253 -20.42 -13.53 2.80
N GLY A 254 -20.34 -14.86 2.86
CA GLY A 254 -20.79 -15.74 1.79
C GLY A 254 -19.98 -15.59 0.50
N LEU A 255 -18.66 -15.44 0.63
CA LEU A 255 -17.74 -15.38 -0.51
C LEU A 255 -17.30 -16.80 -0.87
N ASP A 256 -17.32 -17.17 -2.15
CA ASP A 256 -17.08 -18.56 -2.56
C ASP A 256 -15.83 -18.68 -3.46
N ASP A 257 -15.69 -17.82 -4.47
CA ASP A 257 -14.67 -17.95 -5.52
C ASP A 257 -13.86 -16.67 -5.79
N GLU A 258 -12.96 -16.71 -6.79
CA GLU A 258 -12.12 -15.57 -7.16
C GLU A 258 -12.93 -14.39 -7.74
N SER A 259 -14.15 -14.64 -8.24
CA SER A 259 -15.03 -13.58 -8.76
C SER A 259 -15.56 -12.66 -7.64
N ASP A 260 -15.48 -13.11 -6.39
CA ASP A 260 -15.84 -12.32 -5.20
C ASP A 260 -14.72 -11.40 -4.70
N LEU A 261 -13.51 -11.45 -5.28
CA LEU A 261 -12.40 -10.57 -4.88
C LEU A 261 -12.75 -9.07 -4.95
N PRO A 262 -13.49 -8.56 -5.95
CA PRO A 262 -13.94 -7.17 -5.96
C PRO A 262 -14.91 -6.85 -4.80
N LYS A 263 -15.80 -7.80 -4.45
CA LYS A 263 -16.71 -7.62 -3.29
C LYS A 263 -15.93 -7.60 -1.98
N LEU A 264 -14.95 -8.49 -1.83
CA LEU A 264 -14.06 -8.49 -0.67
C LEU A 264 -13.32 -7.16 -0.54
N ALA A 265 -12.83 -6.60 -1.66
CA ALA A 265 -12.16 -5.30 -1.65
C ALA A 265 -13.06 -4.17 -1.11
N ILE A 266 -14.35 -4.18 -1.47
CA ILE A 266 -15.34 -3.22 -0.96
C ILE A 266 -15.64 -3.47 0.53
N LEU A 267 -15.80 -4.74 0.94
CA LEU A 267 -16.02 -5.08 2.34
C LEU A 267 -14.86 -4.63 3.23
N GLU A 268 -13.63 -4.69 2.72
CA GLU A 268 -12.42 -4.24 3.41
C GLU A 268 -12.35 -2.72 3.61
N HIS A 269 -13.27 -1.93 3.04
CA HIS A 269 -13.43 -0.52 3.44
C HIS A 269 -13.88 -0.40 4.90
N HIS A 270 -14.53 -1.43 5.46
CA HIS A 270 -14.99 -1.45 6.84
C HIS A 270 -13.96 -2.14 7.75
N CYS A 271 -13.52 -1.44 8.81
CA CYS A 271 -12.54 -1.99 9.76
C CYS A 271 -12.93 -3.34 10.36
N GLN A 272 -14.23 -3.61 10.51
CA GLN A 272 -14.77 -4.85 11.05
C GLN A 272 -14.46 -6.08 10.18
N THR A 273 -14.21 -5.89 8.87
CA THR A 273 -13.90 -6.97 7.94
C THR A 273 -12.56 -7.60 8.25
N ARG A 274 -11.52 -6.79 8.47
CA ARG A 274 -10.16 -7.27 8.78
C ARG A 274 -9.75 -7.12 10.24
N ARG A 275 -10.61 -6.61 11.13
CA ARG A 275 -10.27 -6.44 12.54
C ARG A 275 -9.61 -7.67 13.19
N PRO A 276 -10.15 -8.90 13.10
CA PRO A 276 -9.47 -10.06 13.69
C PRO A 276 -8.08 -10.31 13.10
N TRP A 277 -7.90 -10.07 11.81
CA TRP A 277 -6.60 -10.16 11.16
C TRP A 277 -5.65 -9.07 11.65
N SER A 278 -6.11 -7.81 11.77
CA SER A 278 -5.33 -6.68 12.29
C SER A 278 -4.85 -6.93 13.72
N GLU A 279 -5.72 -7.43 14.59
CA GLU A 279 -5.37 -7.78 15.98
C GLU A 279 -4.37 -8.94 16.01
N ALA A 280 -4.51 -9.94 15.12
CA ALA A 280 -3.58 -11.07 15.06
C ALA A 280 -2.20 -10.73 14.47
N ILE A 281 -2.09 -9.76 13.54
CA ILE A 281 -0.80 -9.35 12.97
C ILE A 281 -0.07 -8.33 13.85
N THR A 282 -0.80 -7.55 14.66
CA THR A 282 -0.26 -6.47 15.51
C THR A 282 0.97 -6.88 16.33
N PRO A 283 1.00 -8.04 17.03
CA PRO A 283 2.18 -8.47 17.80
C PRO A 283 3.47 -8.60 16.98
N PHE A 284 3.38 -8.77 15.67
CA PHE A 284 4.53 -9.02 14.80
C PHE A 284 5.11 -7.75 14.19
N VAL A 285 4.33 -6.68 14.14
CA VAL A 285 4.69 -5.42 13.47
C VAL A 285 4.87 -4.25 14.43
N VAL A 286 4.36 -4.36 15.66
CA VAL A 286 4.57 -3.37 16.70
C VAL A 286 6.07 -3.19 16.98
N GLY A 287 6.51 -1.94 17.12
CA GLY A 287 7.89 -1.54 17.34
C GLY A 287 8.77 -1.60 16.09
N GLN A 288 8.27 -2.13 14.96
CA GLN A 288 9.03 -2.20 13.72
C GLN A 288 8.89 -0.91 12.91
N HIS A 289 9.94 -0.56 12.17
CA HIS A 289 9.94 0.66 11.36
C HIS A 289 8.88 0.59 10.25
N THR A 290 8.06 1.64 10.16
CA THR A 290 6.86 1.69 9.29
C THR A 290 7.21 1.45 7.83
N ARG A 291 8.37 1.95 7.38
CA ARG A 291 8.83 1.77 5.99
C ARG A 291 8.90 0.28 5.61
N GLN A 292 9.40 -0.57 6.50
CA GLN A 292 9.64 -1.99 6.25
C GLN A 292 8.32 -2.78 6.33
N VAL A 293 7.53 -2.52 7.38
CA VAL A 293 6.24 -3.17 7.62
C VAL A 293 5.23 -2.86 6.52
N SER A 294 5.08 -1.58 6.14
CA SER A 294 4.06 -1.15 5.17
C SER A 294 4.19 -1.86 3.82
N SER A 295 5.41 -2.09 3.32
CA SER A 295 5.61 -2.85 2.07
C SER A 295 5.10 -4.28 2.15
N ALA A 296 5.34 -4.98 3.27
CA ALA A 296 4.87 -6.34 3.46
C ALA A 296 3.34 -6.40 3.64
N LEU A 297 2.77 -5.43 4.36
CA LEU A 297 1.32 -5.30 4.54
C LEU A 297 0.61 -4.99 3.22
N VAL A 298 1.10 -4.03 2.44
CA VAL A 298 0.56 -3.70 1.11
C VAL A 298 0.52 -4.94 0.23
N GLU A 299 1.63 -5.68 0.12
CA GLU A 299 1.67 -6.87 -0.71
C GLU A 299 0.71 -7.96 -0.20
N SER A 300 0.60 -8.11 1.11
CA SER A 300 -0.27 -9.12 1.71
C SER A 300 -1.76 -8.80 1.65
N ILE A 301 -2.13 -7.52 1.75
CA ILE A 301 -3.53 -7.06 1.75
C ILE A 301 -4.02 -6.86 0.32
N TRP A 302 -3.22 -6.27 -0.56
CA TRP A 302 -3.63 -5.87 -1.90
C TRP A 302 -3.14 -6.79 -3.03
N GLY A 303 -2.15 -7.65 -2.75
CA GLY A 303 -1.66 -8.65 -3.71
C GLY A 303 -0.67 -8.10 -4.73
N HIS A 304 -0.16 -6.88 -4.56
CA HIS A 304 0.90 -6.30 -5.40
C HIS A 304 1.97 -5.63 -4.53
N PRO A 305 3.23 -5.54 -5.01
CA PRO A 305 4.28 -4.80 -4.31
C PRO A 305 3.88 -3.34 -4.07
N ALA A 306 4.28 -2.77 -2.94
CA ALA A 306 4.12 -1.34 -2.69
C ALA A 306 5.01 -0.54 -3.64
N ILE A 307 4.42 0.45 -4.30
CA ILE A 307 5.16 1.41 -5.13
C ILE A 307 4.99 2.78 -4.51
N ARG A 308 6.08 3.53 -4.36
CA ARG A 308 6.09 4.83 -3.69
C ARG A 308 6.68 5.90 -4.60
N SER A 309 6.27 7.14 -4.39
CA SER A 309 6.79 8.31 -5.11
C SER A 309 8.05 8.91 -4.49
N PHE A 310 8.36 8.57 -3.25
CA PHE A 310 9.60 9.01 -2.58
C PHE A 310 10.79 8.16 -3.03
N PRO A 311 12.01 8.74 -3.11
CA PRO A 311 13.18 8.00 -3.55
C PRO A 311 13.43 6.84 -2.59
N VAL A 312 13.15 5.61 -3.03
CA VAL A 312 13.61 4.40 -2.35
C VAL A 312 15.08 4.15 -2.69
N HIS A 313 15.55 4.72 -3.79
CA HIS A 313 16.94 4.74 -4.21
C HIS A 313 17.47 6.16 -4.08
N ASN A 314 18.77 6.30 -3.80
CA ASN A 314 19.46 7.57 -3.99
C ASN A 314 19.15 8.04 -5.43
N ASP A 315 18.57 9.23 -5.62
CA ASP A 315 18.14 9.72 -6.95
C ASP A 315 19.27 9.58 -7.98
N ALA A 316 20.51 9.80 -7.55
CA ALA A 316 21.71 9.60 -8.36
C ALA A 316 21.90 8.17 -8.88
N ASP A 317 21.53 7.14 -8.12
CA ASP A 317 21.64 5.74 -8.55
C ASP A 317 20.56 5.37 -9.56
N PHE A 318 19.35 5.91 -9.39
CA PHE A 318 18.29 5.74 -10.38
C PHE A 318 18.63 6.48 -11.67
N GLU A 319 19.09 7.74 -11.60
CA GLU A 319 19.52 8.52 -12.78
C GLU A 319 20.61 7.77 -13.56
N ARG A 320 21.64 7.25 -12.87
CA ARG A 320 22.69 6.42 -13.50
C ARG A 320 22.12 5.18 -14.17
N PHE A 321 21.12 4.55 -13.56
CA PHE A 321 20.45 3.39 -14.14
C PHE A 321 19.63 3.76 -15.39
N ALA A 322 18.84 4.84 -15.33
CA ALA A 322 18.06 5.33 -16.46
C ALA A 322 18.96 5.71 -17.63
N ASP A 323 20.05 6.44 -17.36
CA ASP A 323 21.11 6.75 -18.32
C ASP A 323 21.70 5.49 -18.96
N TRP A 324 22.00 4.48 -18.15
CA TRP A 324 22.50 3.22 -18.66
C TRP A 324 21.48 2.54 -19.58
N VAL A 325 20.20 2.50 -19.21
CA VAL A 325 19.15 1.94 -20.07
C VAL A 325 19.11 2.69 -21.41
N SER A 326 19.02 4.01 -21.39
CA SER A 326 18.90 4.85 -22.60
C SER A 326 20.11 4.72 -23.54
N ARG A 327 21.33 4.59 -22.99
CA ARG A 327 22.54 4.34 -23.79
C ARG A 327 22.59 2.94 -24.41
N GLN A 328 21.97 1.94 -23.78
CA GLN A 328 21.96 0.58 -24.31
C GLN A 328 20.82 0.38 -25.31
N THR A 329 19.66 0.98 -25.07
CA THR A 329 18.49 0.89 -25.95
C THR A 329 18.67 1.65 -27.26
N SER A 330 19.69 2.51 -27.43
CA SER A 330 19.99 3.09 -28.74
C SER A 330 20.37 2.03 -29.78
N ASP A 331 21.09 0.99 -29.36
CA ASP A 331 21.74 0.05 -30.26
C ASP A 331 21.28 -1.40 -30.10
N THR A 332 20.83 -1.78 -28.90
CA THR A 332 20.47 -3.17 -28.61
C THR A 332 19.19 -3.28 -27.78
N THR A 333 18.70 -4.51 -27.64
CA THR A 333 17.59 -4.81 -26.73
C THR A 333 18.10 -4.86 -25.30
N VAL A 334 17.52 -4.07 -24.41
CA VAL A 334 17.74 -4.19 -22.97
C VAL A 334 16.69 -5.12 -22.38
N VAL A 335 17.11 -6.01 -21.48
CA VAL A 335 16.21 -6.93 -20.79
C VAL A 335 16.26 -6.68 -19.30
N LEU A 336 15.13 -6.28 -18.73
CA LEU A 336 14.96 -6.12 -17.29
C LEU A 336 14.24 -7.36 -16.75
N SER A 337 14.89 -8.12 -15.87
CA SER A 337 14.20 -9.15 -15.08
C SER A 337 13.44 -8.48 -13.95
N LEU A 338 12.17 -8.83 -13.78
CA LEU A 338 11.35 -8.26 -12.71
C LEU A 338 11.39 -9.17 -11.49
N LYS A 339 11.67 -8.60 -10.31
CA LYS A 339 11.54 -9.30 -9.04
C LYS A 339 10.09 -9.76 -8.87
N PRO A 340 9.84 -11.06 -8.61
CA PRO A 340 8.49 -11.53 -8.36
C PRO A 340 7.97 -10.95 -7.02
N PRO A 341 6.64 -10.89 -6.84
CA PRO A 341 6.05 -10.62 -5.53
C PRO A 341 6.59 -11.63 -4.50
N ALA A 342 6.74 -11.21 -3.25
CA ALA A 342 7.17 -12.04 -2.12
C ALA A 342 6.41 -13.37 -2.02
N SER A 343 5.12 -13.39 -2.34
CA SER A 343 4.31 -14.63 -2.43
C SER A 343 4.91 -15.70 -3.34
N ARG A 344 5.75 -15.31 -4.31
CA ARG A 344 6.36 -16.19 -5.31
C ARG A 344 7.88 -16.11 -5.33
N ARG A 345 8.53 -15.44 -4.40
CA ARG A 345 10.01 -15.32 -4.36
C ARG A 345 10.72 -16.67 -4.15
N TYR A 346 10.07 -17.61 -3.47
CA TYR A 346 10.60 -18.98 -3.29
C TYR A 346 10.50 -19.84 -4.56
N GLN A 347 9.75 -19.40 -5.57
CA GLN A 347 9.70 -20.09 -6.85
C GLN A 347 10.99 -19.80 -7.60
N VAL A 348 11.89 -20.79 -7.61
CA VAL A 348 13.19 -20.65 -8.27
C VAL A 348 13.01 -20.35 -9.75
N TRP A 349 13.65 -19.26 -10.19
CA TRP A 349 13.60 -18.80 -11.57
C TRP A 349 15.02 -18.49 -12.07
N PRO A 350 15.43 -19.00 -13.25
CA PRO A 350 14.69 -19.93 -14.11
C PRO A 350 14.45 -21.29 -13.41
N PRO A 351 13.47 -22.09 -13.85
CA PRO A 351 13.17 -23.36 -13.20
C PRO A 351 14.37 -24.34 -13.24
N ILE A 352 14.60 -25.00 -12.09
CA ILE A 352 15.81 -25.79 -11.78
C ILE A 352 16.02 -26.95 -12.77
N ALA A 353 17.28 -27.32 -13.00
CA ALA A 353 17.72 -28.45 -13.84
C ALA A 353 17.07 -29.81 -13.54
N SER A 354 16.59 -30.04 -12.32
CA SER A 354 15.98 -31.30 -11.90
C SER A 354 14.62 -31.56 -12.54
N ASP A 355 13.90 -30.50 -12.94
CA ASP A 355 12.69 -30.62 -13.75
C ASP A 355 13.07 -30.69 -15.24
N GLN A 356 13.01 -31.90 -15.81
CA GLN A 356 13.33 -32.16 -17.21
C GLN A 356 12.16 -31.88 -18.16
N SER A 357 11.10 -31.19 -17.71
CA SER A 357 9.99 -30.88 -18.61
C SER A 357 10.47 -30.07 -19.83
N PRO A 358 9.94 -30.35 -21.05
CA PRO A 358 10.31 -29.59 -22.25
C PRO A 358 10.05 -28.09 -22.12
N ARG A 359 9.07 -27.70 -21.29
CA ARG A 359 8.76 -26.29 -20.98
C ARG A 359 9.85 -25.66 -20.13
N THR A 360 10.32 -26.35 -19.08
CA THR A 360 11.39 -25.87 -18.19
C THR A 360 12.71 -25.71 -18.93
N SER A 361 13.08 -26.68 -19.77
CA SER A 361 14.27 -26.57 -20.62
C SER A 361 14.23 -25.35 -21.55
N LYS A 362 13.08 -25.09 -22.19
CA LYS A 362 12.92 -23.90 -23.06
C LYS A 362 12.97 -22.59 -22.29
N TRP A 363 12.41 -22.52 -21.09
CA TRP A 363 12.52 -21.33 -20.25
C TRP A 363 13.96 -21.06 -19.79
N ARG A 364 14.75 -22.11 -19.58
CA ARG A 364 16.18 -21.99 -19.29
C ARG A 364 16.97 -21.43 -20.47
N GLU A 365 16.80 -22.00 -21.66
CA GLU A 365 17.41 -21.46 -22.89
C GLU A 365 17.01 -19.99 -23.09
N THR A 366 15.73 -19.68 -22.84
CA THR A 366 15.22 -18.31 -22.96
C THR A 366 15.84 -17.37 -21.93
N HIS A 367 16.05 -17.82 -20.69
CA HIS A 367 16.73 -17.05 -19.66
C HIS A 367 18.20 -16.80 -20.02
N GLU A 368 18.92 -17.81 -20.52
CA GLU A 368 20.30 -17.67 -21.00
C GLU A 368 20.41 -16.65 -22.15
N LEU A 369 19.45 -16.68 -23.08
CA LEU A 369 19.39 -15.68 -24.15
C LEU A 369 19.08 -14.27 -23.62
N ALA A 370 18.27 -14.17 -22.57
CA ALA A 370 17.89 -12.90 -21.95
C ALA A 370 19.07 -12.27 -21.21
N THR A 371 19.81 -13.06 -20.43
CA THR A 371 20.99 -12.60 -19.68
C THR A 371 22.22 -12.37 -20.56
N ALA A 372 22.21 -12.87 -21.79
CA ALA A 372 23.22 -12.54 -22.81
C ALA A 372 23.03 -11.14 -23.43
N GLN A 373 21.90 -10.47 -23.21
CA GLN A 373 21.67 -9.06 -23.56
C GLN A 373 22.15 -8.16 -22.40
N PRO A 374 22.24 -6.82 -22.59
CA PRO A 374 22.31 -5.91 -21.45
C PRO A 374 21.14 -6.17 -20.50
N HIS A 375 21.48 -6.66 -19.31
CA HIS A 375 20.54 -7.26 -18.38
C HIS A 375 20.67 -6.67 -16.98
N ARG A 376 19.53 -6.42 -16.33
CA ARG A 376 19.46 -6.02 -14.92
C ARG A 376 18.23 -6.64 -14.26
N LEU A 377 18.35 -6.94 -12.96
CA LEU A 377 17.22 -7.30 -12.10
C LEU A 377 16.67 -6.03 -11.44
N VAL A 378 15.38 -5.76 -11.60
CA VAL A 378 14.70 -4.57 -11.07
C VAL A 378 13.38 -4.96 -10.42
N ASP A 379 12.82 -4.11 -9.57
CA ASP A 379 11.43 -4.24 -9.10
C ASP A 379 10.46 -3.40 -9.93
N LEU A 380 9.19 -3.48 -9.59
CA LEU A 380 8.13 -2.71 -10.26
C LEU A 380 8.27 -1.20 -10.01
N GLN A 381 8.85 -0.78 -8.89
CA GLN A 381 9.05 0.65 -8.62
C GLN A 381 10.06 1.24 -9.60
N ILE A 382 11.21 0.60 -9.79
CA ILE A 382 12.21 1.01 -10.77
C ILE A 382 11.61 1.01 -12.19
N LEU A 383 10.82 -0.02 -12.54
CA LEU A 383 10.16 -0.07 -13.85
C LEU A 383 9.17 1.10 -14.05
N ALA A 384 8.37 1.43 -13.06
CA ALA A 384 7.41 2.53 -13.14
C ALA A 384 8.12 3.88 -13.34
N HIS A 385 9.17 4.15 -12.56
CA HIS A 385 9.98 5.36 -12.73
C HIS A 385 10.65 5.40 -14.11
N LEU A 386 11.19 4.27 -14.59
CA LEU A 386 11.79 4.19 -15.92
C LEU A 386 10.81 4.53 -17.03
N ILE A 387 9.57 4.03 -16.95
CA ILE A 387 8.50 4.34 -17.91
C ILE A 387 8.17 5.83 -17.87
N ARG A 388 8.02 6.40 -16.67
CA ARG A 388 7.67 7.80 -16.49
C ARG A 388 8.76 8.74 -17.01
N GLU A 389 10.00 8.58 -16.56
CA GLU A 389 11.11 9.49 -16.87
C GLU A 389 11.54 9.45 -18.34
N ASN A 390 11.36 8.31 -19.03
CA ASN A 390 11.67 8.19 -20.45
C ASN A 390 10.43 8.30 -21.36
N GLU A 391 9.28 8.73 -20.81
CA GLU A 391 8.01 8.88 -21.54
C GLU A 391 7.60 7.63 -22.35
N LEU A 392 7.89 6.43 -21.81
CA LEU A 392 7.58 5.16 -22.47
C LEU A 392 6.07 4.89 -22.42
N ALA A 393 5.57 4.12 -23.39
CA ALA A 393 4.18 3.67 -23.36
C ALA A 393 3.91 2.84 -22.08
N PRO A 394 2.83 3.14 -21.34
CA PRO A 394 2.42 2.37 -20.17
C PRO A 394 2.20 0.89 -20.49
N VAL A 395 2.43 0.04 -19.50
CA VAL A 395 2.24 -1.42 -19.61
C VAL A 395 1.27 -1.91 -18.55
N ASP A 396 0.61 -3.05 -18.76
CA ASP A 396 -0.16 -3.70 -17.70
C ASP A 396 0.72 -4.74 -17.00
N VAL A 397 0.99 -4.63 -15.70
CA VAL A 397 1.69 -5.69 -14.95
C VAL A 397 0.74 -6.59 -14.15
N ARG A 398 -0.57 -6.28 -14.14
CA ARG A 398 -1.58 -7.03 -13.39
C ARG A 398 -1.76 -8.44 -13.94
N GLY A 399 -2.35 -9.32 -13.12
CA GLY A 399 -2.66 -10.70 -13.49
C GLY A 399 -1.47 -11.64 -13.43
N VAL A 400 -1.11 -12.24 -14.57
CA VAL A 400 -0.05 -13.26 -14.60
C VAL A 400 1.31 -12.63 -14.42
N ASN A 401 2.11 -13.24 -13.55
CA ASN A 401 3.44 -12.76 -13.17
C ASN A 401 4.32 -12.46 -14.41
N VAL A 402 4.84 -11.25 -14.43
CA VAL A 402 5.76 -10.77 -15.46
C VAL A 402 7.18 -11.13 -15.04
N ARG A 403 7.92 -11.78 -15.94
CA ARG A 403 9.30 -12.22 -15.66
C ARG A 403 10.33 -11.29 -16.26
N TYR A 404 10.03 -10.72 -17.43
CA TYR A 404 10.93 -9.81 -18.12
C TYR A 404 10.17 -8.63 -18.74
N ALA A 405 10.83 -7.48 -18.78
CA ALA A 405 10.47 -6.32 -19.57
C ALA A 405 11.58 -6.08 -20.60
N MET A 406 11.24 -6.13 -21.89
CA MET A 406 12.16 -5.82 -22.99
C MET A 406 11.97 -4.41 -23.50
N LEU A 407 13.07 -3.70 -23.64
CA LEU A 407 13.14 -2.43 -24.35
C LEU A 407 13.89 -2.66 -25.66
N PHE A 408 13.21 -2.48 -26.78
CA PHE A 408 13.79 -2.66 -28.12
C PHE A 408 14.35 -1.33 -28.64
N PRO A 409 15.39 -1.37 -29.49
CA PRO A 409 15.96 -0.14 -30.02
C PRO A 409 14.97 0.61 -30.90
N ASN A 410 14.96 1.93 -30.75
CA ASN A 410 14.07 2.86 -31.45
C ASN A 410 12.57 2.59 -31.25
N ARG A 411 12.18 1.99 -30.12
CA ARG A 411 10.77 1.79 -29.76
C ARG A 411 10.45 2.46 -28.44
N ASN A 412 9.35 3.23 -28.44
CA ASN A 412 8.82 3.84 -27.23
C ASN A 412 7.90 2.90 -26.43
N SER A 413 8.12 1.58 -26.50
CA SER A 413 7.21 0.59 -25.93
C SER A 413 7.99 -0.54 -25.27
N ILE A 414 7.57 -0.93 -24.07
CA ILE A 414 8.11 -2.09 -23.37
C ILE A 414 7.30 -3.34 -23.75
N HIS A 415 7.99 -4.42 -24.09
CA HIS A 415 7.36 -5.73 -24.26
C HIS A 415 7.51 -6.56 -23.00
N LEU A 416 6.39 -6.83 -22.32
CA LEU A 416 6.35 -7.68 -21.14
C LEU A 416 6.28 -9.15 -21.55
N VAL A 417 7.05 -9.98 -20.86
CA VAL A 417 7.02 -11.44 -21.00
C VAL A 417 6.51 -12.07 -19.73
N ARG A 418 5.43 -12.83 -19.86
CA ARG A 418 4.73 -13.46 -18.73
C ARG A 418 5.03 -14.93 -18.62
N GLU A 419 4.93 -15.46 -17.41
CA GLU A 419 5.25 -16.86 -17.10
C GLU A 419 4.39 -17.89 -17.86
N ASN A 420 3.14 -17.55 -18.15
CA ASN A 420 2.22 -18.43 -18.88
C ASN A 420 2.47 -18.45 -20.39
N GLU A 421 3.23 -17.50 -20.94
CA GLU A 421 3.49 -17.39 -22.36
C GLU A 421 4.46 -18.47 -22.88
N SER A 422 4.50 -18.63 -24.20
CA SER A 422 5.41 -19.59 -24.85
C SER A 422 6.86 -19.08 -24.81
N PRO A 423 7.80 -19.76 -24.14
CA PRO A 423 9.20 -19.35 -24.08
C PRO A 423 9.84 -19.27 -25.47
N ALA A 424 9.41 -20.13 -26.41
CA ALA A 424 9.93 -20.15 -27.77
C ALA A 424 9.69 -18.83 -28.53
N ARG A 425 8.56 -18.16 -28.27
CA ARG A 425 8.25 -16.85 -28.86
C ARG A 425 9.26 -15.81 -28.39
N PHE A 426 9.52 -15.78 -27.09
CA PHE A 426 10.47 -14.85 -26.49
C PHE A 426 11.92 -15.14 -26.92
N ALA A 427 12.36 -16.40 -26.89
CA ALA A 427 13.66 -16.81 -27.42
C ALA A 427 13.85 -16.38 -28.89
N GLY A 428 12.83 -16.55 -29.73
CA GLY A 428 12.84 -16.08 -31.11
C GLY A 428 12.92 -14.56 -31.26
N MET A 429 12.37 -13.78 -30.32
CA MET A 429 12.53 -12.33 -30.29
C MET A 429 13.96 -11.92 -29.91
N LEU A 430 14.55 -12.56 -28.91
CA LEU A 430 15.94 -12.29 -28.49
C LEU A 430 16.96 -12.64 -29.59
N LYS A 431 16.79 -13.78 -30.27
CA LYS A 431 17.70 -14.23 -31.34
C LYS A 431 17.71 -13.26 -32.52
N ARG A 432 16.54 -12.76 -32.95
CA ARG A 432 16.39 -11.82 -34.07
C ARG A 432 17.07 -10.48 -33.80
N ASN A 433 16.91 -9.95 -32.59
CA ASN A 433 17.51 -8.66 -32.24
C ASN A 433 19.03 -8.75 -32.02
N ARG A 434 19.56 -9.92 -31.65
CA ARG A 434 21.01 -10.18 -31.64
C ARG A 434 21.63 -10.17 -33.04
N SER A 435 20.88 -10.52 -34.08
CA SER A 435 21.38 -10.63 -35.47
C SER A 435 21.71 -9.26 -36.08
N HIS A 436 21.00 -8.20 -35.66
CA HIS A 436 21.23 -6.83 -36.15
C HIS A 436 22.56 -6.23 -35.69
N LEU A 437 23.16 -6.75 -34.61
CA LEU A 437 24.47 -6.31 -34.10
C LEU A 437 25.65 -6.96 -34.84
N VAL A 438 25.46 -8.16 -35.40
CA VAL A 438 26.53 -8.88 -36.11
C VAL A 438 26.73 -8.33 -37.53
N ASN A 439 25.67 -7.79 -38.15
CA ASN A 439 25.72 -7.26 -39.52
C ASN A 439 26.14 -5.78 -39.61
N LYS A 440 26.54 -5.15 -38.50
CA LYS A 440 27.08 -3.77 -38.46
C LYS A 440 28.61 -3.71 -38.23
N LYS A 441 29.31 -4.85 -38.30
CA LYS A 441 30.78 -4.90 -38.23
C LYS A 441 31.40 -5.01 -39.61
#